data_AF-A0A971CX45-F1
#
_entry.id   AF-A0A971CX45-F1
#
_cell.length_a   1.000
_cell.length_b   1.000
_cell.length_c   1.000
_cell.angle_alpha   90.00
_cell.angle_beta   90.00
_cell.angle_gamma   90.00
#
_symmetry.space_group_name_H-M   'P 1'
#
loop_
_entity.id
_entity.type
_entity.pdbx_description
1 polymer ?
#
loop_
_entity_poly.entity_id
_entity_poly.type
_entity_poly.pdbx_seq_one_letter_code
_entity_poly.pdbx_strand_id
1 'polypeptide(L)'
;WRRRGDLLKARNCIFAGNSGGYGPGAIFTHSTTVVRLSNCTFVGNRGRPNAVEYPPMPQAIAVMTNCIVWDGPDPFTKFEAFEPEVIVTYSNVQGGYTGEGNIDVDPLFVDPGYWDPNGTPDDPNDDVYVVGDYHLKSQACHWDRAAETWIFDEVTSPCIDAGDPNAPLGAEPFPNGGYVNVGAYGGTAEASRSYFGEPVCETQIAGDINGDCRVDDLDLDILMSHWLMPDIGKPNIPPTIRLISPAEGDEFAPGTPMVFRAEASDPDGAVVRVSYHLTSRGQYGTQSTGPGLGDPDDDWMVAWEWWRTVTIYPDRTYTVRAKAIDNDGAITETPEIEIKVMP
;
A
#
# COMPACT_ATOMS: atom_id res chain seq x y z
N TRP A 1 8.21 -19.24 13.76
CA TRP A 1 7.95 -19.55 12.35
C TRP A 1 6.47 -19.35 12.02
N ARG A 2 6.07 -18.11 11.76
CA ARG A 2 4.86 -17.86 10.96
C ARG A 2 5.38 -17.20 9.69
N ARG A 3 5.30 -17.92 8.56
CA ARG A 3 5.37 -17.35 7.22
C ARG A 3 3.91 -17.13 6.84
N ARG A 4 3.37 -15.94 7.08
CA ARG A 4 2.09 -15.55 6.49
C ARG A 4 2.37 -14.30 5.67
N GLY A 5 2.63 -14.52 4.38
CA GLY A 5 2.64 -13.42 3.43
C GLY A 5 1.19 -13.08 3.13
N ASP A 6 0.72 -11.93 3.60
CA ASP A 6 -0.60 -11.38 3.30
C ASP A 6 -0.45 -10.07 2.52
N LEU A 7 -1.54 -9.50 2.06
CA LEU A 7 -1.54 -8.18 1.44
C LEU A 7 -1.96 -7.16 2.50
N LEU A 8 -1.18 -6.10 2.67
CA LEU A 8 -1.62 -4.88 3.31
C LEU A 8 -1.79 -3.82 2.23
N LYS A 9 -3.04 -3.42 1.98
CA LYS A 9 -3.37 -2.29 1.12
C LYS A 9 -4.01 -1.20 1.96
N ALA A 10 -3.44 0.00 1.94
CA ALA A 10 -4.06 1.19 2.54
C ALA A 10 -4.13 2.30 1.50
N ARG A 11 -5.32 2.91 1.39
CA ARG A 11 -5.57 4.06 0.52
C ARG A 11 -6.35 5.12 1.26
N ASN A 12 -6.01 6.40 1.09
CA ASN A 12 -6.72 7.51 1.73
C ASN A 12 -6.81 7.36 3.26
N CYS A 13 -5.71 6.91 3.87
CA CYS A 13 -5.64 6.63 5.31
C CYS A 13 -4.70 7.62 6.00
N ILE A 14 -5.04 7.96 7.24
CA ILE A 14 -4.19 8.77 8.14
C ILE A 14 -3.65 7.85 9.23
N PHE A 15 -2.33 7.79 9.34
CA PHE A 15 -1.60 7.14 10.42
C PHE A 15 -0.92 8.23 11.24
N ALA A 16 -1.57 8.69 12.30
CA ALA A 16 -1.11 9.82 13.09
C ALA A 16 -0.85 9.46 14.55
N GLY A 17 0.24 9.98 15.13
CA GLY A 17 0.47 9.90 16.57
C GLY A 17 0.64 8.48 17.12
N ASN A 18 1.08 7.54 16.30
CA ASN A 18 1.31 6.17 16.76
C ASN A 18 2.68 6.09 17.47
N SER A 19 2.81 5.22 18.48
CA SER A 19 4.06 5.02 19.23
C SER A 19 4.42 3.53 19.28
N GLY A 20 5.41 3.13 18.49
CA GLY A 20 5.92 1.76 18.41
C GLY A 20 6.98 1.40 19.43
N GLY A 21 7.47 2.37 20.22
CA GLY A 21 8.60 2.18 21.14
C GLY A 21 9.86 1.72 20.39
N TYR A 22 10.22 0.45 20.57
CA TYR A 22 11.34 -0.20 19.85
C TYR A 22 10.96 -0.76 18.47
N GLY A 23 9.68 -0.73 18.11
CA GLY A 23 9.16 -1.15 16.81
C GLY A 23 8.80 0.04 15.89
N PRO A 24 8.27 -0.26 14.69
CA PRO A 24 7.89 0.73 13.69
C PRO A 24 6.87 1.73 14.21
N GLY A 25 6.93 2.94 13.66
CA GLY A 25 6.13 4.07 14.11
C GLY A 25 4.65 3.90 13.90
N ALA A 26 4.20 3.27 12.82
CA ALA A 26 2.78 3.20 12.45
C ALA A 26 2.31 1.78 12.09
N ILE A 27 3.00 1.11 11.19
CA ILE A 27 2.55 -0.18 10.65
C ILE A 27 3.59 -1.25 10.94
N PHE A 28 3.16 -2.29 11.64
CA PHE A 28 3.96 -3.50 11.85
C PHE A 28 3.45 -4.61 10.92
N THR A 29 4.29 -5.06 9.99
CA THR A 29 3.98 -6.25 9.18
C THR A 29 4.86 -7.43 9.56
N HIS A 30 4.33 -8.64 9.41
CA HIS A 30 5.08 -9.87 9.64
C HIS A 30 5.47 -10.54 8.31
N SER A 31 6.55 -11.33 8.36
CA SER A 31 6.90 -12.35 7.36
C SER A 31 7.27 -11.82 5.96
N THR A 32 6.37 -11.97 4.98
CA THR A 32 6.59 -11.73 3.55
C THR A 32 5.38 -11.00 2.97
N THR A 33 4.84 -10.07 3.75
CA THR A 33 3.66 -9.28 3.42
C THR A 33 3.97 -8.36 2.23
N VAL A 34 3.02 -8.23 1.30
CA VAL A 34 3.08 -7.20 0.24
C VAL A 34 2.40 -5.97 0.80
N VAL A 35 3.13 -4.87 0.88
CA VAL A 35 2.65 -3.59 1.40
C VAL A 35 2.43 -2.64 0.23
N ARG A 36 1.21 -2.12 0.10
CA ARG A 36 0.85 -1.08 -0.87
C ARG A 36 0.12 0.06 -0.19
N LEU A 37 0.73 1.24 -0.28
CA LEU A 37 0.26 2.46 0.35
C LEU A 37 0.10 3.52 -0.74
N SER A 38 -1.09 4.09 -0.85
CA SER A 38 -1.40 5.10 -1.87
C SER A 38 -2.22 6.22 -1.26
N ASN A 39 -1.85 7.49 -1.47
CA ASN A 39 -2.60 8.62 -0.89
C ASN A 39 -2.79 8.45 0.62
N CYS A 40 -1.73 8.17 1.37
CA CYS A 40 -1.78 8.04 2.84
C CYS A 40 -0.94 9.14 3.49
N THR A 41 -1.31 9.56 4.70
CA THR A 41 -0.54 10.51 5.50
C THR A 41 -0.03 9.82 6.77
N PHE A 42 1.29 9.77 6.92
CA PHE A 42 2.01 9.33 8.12
C PHE A 42 2.57 10.56 8.83
N VAL A 43 2.08 10.86 10.04
CA VAL A 43 2.41 12.11 10.72
C VAL A 43 2.55 11.95 12.23
N GLY A 44 3.56 12.56 12.84
CA GLY A 44 3.73 12.52 14.29
C GLY A 44 3.96 11.10 14.84
N ASN A 45 4.37 10.14 14.01
CA ASN A 45 4.54 8.75 14.46
C ASN A 45 5.92 8.60 15.12
N ARG A 46 5.95 7.99 16.30
CA ARG A 46 7.17 7.71 17.07
C ARG A 46 7.49 6.22 16.99
N GLY A 47 8.69 5.87 16.59
CA GLY A 47 9.12 4.49 16.52
C GLY A 47 10.48 4.37 15.84
N ARG A 48 11.06 3.18 15.91
CA ARG A 48 12.33 2.85 15.25
C ARG A 48 12.23 1.49 14.57
N PRO A 49 12.90 1.29 13.44
CA PRO A 49 13.71 2.27 12.70
C PRO A 49 12.91 3.14 11.70
N ASN A 50 11.63 2.85 11.45
CA ASN A 50 10.85 3.41 10.34
C ASN A 50 9.34 3.50 10.65
N ALA A 51 8.56 4.16 9.78
CA ALA A 51 7.11 4.28 9.94
C ALA A 51 6.39 2.95 9.64
N VAL A 52 6.84 2.23 8.61
CA VAL A 52 6.21 0.99 8.14
C VAL A 52 7.23 -0.13 8.10
N GLU A 53 7.18 -1.04 9.07
CA GLU A 53 8.07 -2.20 9.06
C GLU A 53 7.77 -3.10 7.87
N TYR A 54 8.84 -3.38 7.14
CA TYR A 54 8.89 -4.42 6.15
C TYR A 54 10.10 -5.32 6.51
N PRO A 55 9.88 -6.61 6.80
CA PRO A 55 10.96 -7.48 7.21
C PRO A 55 11.93 -7.77 6.04
N PRO A 56 13.24 -7.86 6.27
CA PRO A 56 14.25 -8.13 5.24
C PRO A 56 14.23 -9.60 4.83
N MET A 57 13.16 -10.00 4.14
CA MET A 57 12.96 -11.35 3.64
C MET A 57 12.94 -11.32 2.10
N PRO A 58 13.49 -12.34 1.42
CA PRO A 58 13.32 -12.48 -0.03
C PRO A 58 11.84 -12.39 -0.42
N GLN A 59 11.55 -11.70 -1.54
CA GLN A 59 10.20 -11.52 -2.09
C GLN A 59 9.23 -10.66 -1.25
N ALA A 60 9.73 -9.94 -0.23
CA ALA A 60 8.95 -8.86 0.40
C ALA A 60 8.89 -7.66 -0.56
N ILE A 61 7.70 -7.08 -0.71
CA ILE A 61 7.44 -5.95 -1.61
C ILE A 61 6.81 -4.83 -0.78
N ALA A 62 7.35 -3.62 -0.90
CA ALA A 62 6.79 -2.43 -0.26
C ALA A 62 6.72 -1.28 -1.27
N VAL A 63 5.50 -0.85 -1.59
CA VAL A 63 5.25 0.25 -2.53
C VAL A 63 4.48 1.36 -1.82
N MET A 64 4.99 2.58 -1.94
CA MET A 64 4.37 3.80 -1.44
C MET A 64 4.29 4.82 -2.58
N THR A 65 3.09 5.31 -2.88
CA THR A 65 2.88 6.37 -3.89
C THR A 65 1.92 7.44 -3.38
N ASN A 66 2.10 8.69 -3.80
CA ASN A 66 1.22 9.80 -3.41
C ASN A 66 1.05 9.97 -1.90
N CYS A 67 2.04 9.58 -1.09
CA CYS A 67 1.94 9.62 0.37
C CYS A 67 2.67 10.82 0.96
N ILE A 68 2.26 11.23 2.16
CA ILE A 68 3.01 12.18 2.98
C ILE A 68 3.60 11.42 4.16
N VAL A 69 4.90 11.58 4.41
CA VAL A 69 5.60 11.06 5.59
C VAL A 69 6.32 12.22 6.25
N TRP A 70 5.81 12.64 7.41
CA TRP A 70 6.22 13.88 8.05
C TRP A 70 6.26 13.74 9.58
N ASP A 71 7.10 14.50 10.26
CA ASP A 71 7.21 14.52 11.73
C ASP A 71 7.30 13.11 12.34
N GLY A 72 8.26 12.32 11.86
CA GLY A 72 8.39 10.92 12.22
C GLY A 72 9.59 10.26 11.57
N PRO A 73 9.75 8.94 11.72
CA PRO A 73 10.84 8.22 11.08
C PRO A 73 10.57 8.05 9.56
N ASP A 74 11.64 7.76 8.81
CA ASP A 74 11.57 7.42 7.38
C ASP A 74 10.49 6.36 7.09
N PRO A 75 9.89 6.34 5.89
CA PRO A 75 8.85 5.36 5.54
C PRO A 75 9.32 3.92 5.73
N PHE A 76 10.52 3.63 5.22
CA PHE A 76 11.11 2.29 5.13
C PHE A 76 12.61 2.36 5.44
N THR A 77 13.11 1.44 6.28
CA THR A 77 14.55 1.28 6.54
C THR A 77 15.24 0.48 5.45
N LYS A 78 16.17 1.08 4.71
CA LYS A 78 16.98 0.35 3.73
C LYS A 78 17.90 -0.67 4.42
N PHE A 79 17.85 -1.93 3.98
CA PHE A 79 18.78 -2.96 4.41
C PHE A 79 19.86 -3.16 3.35
N GLU A 80 21.14 -2.93 3.66
CA GLU A 80 22.23 -3.06 2.65
C GLU A 80 22.55 -4.51 2.26
N ALA A 81 22.14 -5.49 3.07
CA ALA A 81 22.48 -6.90 2.88
C ALA A 81 21.53 -7.67 1.94
N PHE A 82 20.36 -7.10 1.63
CA PHE A 82 19.33 -7.68 0.78
C PHE A 82 18.65 -6.53 0.03
N GLU A 83 18.32 -6.71 -1.25
CA GLU A 83 17.55 -5.74 -2.04
C GLU A 83 16.09 -6.20 -2.18
N PRO A 84 15.25 -6.10 -1.12
CA PRO A 84 13.82 -6.18 -1.30
C PRO A 84 13.35 -4.99 -2.13
N GLU A 85 12.30 -5.19 -2.92
CA GLU A 85 11.73 -4.15 -3.76
C GLU A 85 10.97 -3.14 -2.90
N VAL A 86 11.65 -2.04 -2.54
CA VAL A 86 11.07 -0.89 -1.87
C VAL A 86 11.01 0.27 -2.85
N ILE A 87 9.79 0.65 -3.21
CA ILE A 87 9.53 1.72 -4.17
C ILE A 87 8.72 2.79 -3.46
N VAL A 88 9.28 4.01 -3.41
CA VAL A 88 8.59 5.21 -2.93
C VAL A 88 8.62 6.22 -4.06
N THR A 89 7.47 6.64 -4.56
CA THR A 89 7.37 7.55 -5.72
C THR A 89 6.28 8.59 -5.49
N TYR A 90 6.39 9.74 -6.14
CA TYR A 90 5.40 10.82 -6.10
C TYR A 90 4.91 11.18 -4.68
N SER A 91 5.79 11.05 -3.69
CA SER A 91 5.46 11.19 -2.27
C SER A 91 6.23 12.35 -1.66
N ASN A 92 5.66 13.00 -0.65
CA ASN A 92 6.35 14.00 0.14
C ASN A 92 6.96 13.34 1.39
N VAL A 93 8.29 13.28 1.47
CA VAL A 93 8.99 12.60 2.57
C VAL A 93 9.98 13.55 3.22
N GLN A 94 9.77 13.84 4.50
CA GLN A 94 10.62 14.73 5.29
C GLN A 94 12.08 14.25 5.29
N GLY A 95 13.00 15.16 4.94
CA GLY A 95 14.43 14.84 4.85
C GLY A 95 14.84 14.14 3.54
N GLY A 96 13.87 13.91 2.65
CA GLY A 96 14.06 13.37 1.31
C GLY A 96 14.11 11.85 1.25
N TYR A 97 13.58 11.28 0.16
CA TYR A 97 13.66 9.85 -0.11
C TYR A 97 13.83 9.59 -1.62
N THR A 98 14.75 8.69 -1.95
CA THR A 98 15.04 8.36 -3.36
C THR A 98 13.84 7.72 -4.05
N GLY A 99 13.47 8.25 -5.22
CA GLY A 99 12.43 7.72 -6.08
C GLY A 99 11.89 8.80 -7.01
N GLU A 100 11.25 8.39 -8.09
CA GLU A 100 10.67 9.31 -9.07
C GLU A 100 9.58 10.19 -8.43
N GLY A 101 9.59 11.48 -8.75
CA GLY A 101 8.55 12.42 -8.32
C GLY A 101 8.49 12.73 -6.82
N ASN A 102 9.37 12.15 -5.99
CA ASN A 102 9.36 12.47 -4.56
C ASN A 102 9.82 13.90 -4.31
N ILE A 103 9.19 14.53 -3.31
CA ILE A 103 9.50 15.88 -2.84
C ILE A 103 9.81 15.87 -1.34
N ASP A 104 10.45 16.94 -0.86
CA ASP A 104 10.76 17.18 0.55
C ASP A 104 10.46 18.66 0.84
N VAL A 105 9.21 18.93 1.16
CA VAL A 105 8.68 20.27 1.40
C VAL A 105 7.67 20.22 2.53
N ASP A 106 7.52 21.31 3.29
CA ASP A 106 6.49 21.38 4.33
C ASP A 106 5.10 21.10 3.70
N PRO A 107 4.35 20.09 4.17
CA PRO A 107 3.01 19.79 3.68
C PRO A 107 2.03 20.95 3.86
N LEU A 108 2.30 21.90 4.76
CA LEU A 108 1.38 23.00 5.08
C LEU A 108 -0.02 22.48 5.44
N PHE A 109 -0.10 21.57 6.40
CA PHE A 109 -1.38 21.13 6.96
C PHE A 109 -2.15 22.31 7.58
N VAL A 110 -3.48 22.25 7.55
CA VAL A 110 -4.38 23.22 8.20
C VAL A 110 -4.00 23.39 9.67
N ASP A 111 -3.95 22.27 10.39
CA ASP A 111 -3.48 22.19 11.77
C ASP A 111 -2.62 20.93 11.94
N PRO A 112 -1.29 21.04 12.12
CA PRO A 112 -0.46 19.87 12.35
C PRO A 112 -0.72 19.29 13.75
N GLY A 113 -1.06 18.00 13.81
CA GLY A 113 -1.13 17.30 15.09
C GLY A 113 0.23 17.20 15.79
N TYR A 114 0.25 17.16 17.12
CA TYR A 114 1.47 17.17 17.93
C TYR A 114 1.33 16.33 19.20
N TRP A 115 2.45 15.97 19.81
CA TRP A 115 2.47 15.31 21.11
C TRP A 115 2.50 16.34 22.25
N ASP A 116 1.45 16.39 23.07
CA ASP A 116 1.41 17.16 24.31
C ASP A 116 2.23 16.43 25.38
N PRO A 117 3.29 17.06 25.94
CA PRO A 117 4.13 16.44 26.95
C PRO A 117 3.46 16.27 28.32
N ASN A 118 2.19 16.65 28.49
CA ASN A 118 1.43 16.48 29.74
C ASN A 118 2.11 17.11 30.99
N GLY A 119 2.93 18.16 30.76
CA GLY A 119 3.71 18.82 31.81
C GLY A 119 5.01 18.11 32.20
N THR A 120 5.38 17.02 31.51
CA THR A 120 6.54 16.15 31.76
C THR A 120 7.39 15.94 30.49
N PRO A 121 8.07 16.98 29.96
CA PRO A 121 8.80 16.88 28.67
C PRO A 121 9.91 15.82 28.59
N ASP A 122 10.43 15.39 29.74
CA ASP A 122 11.48 14.36 29.83
C ASP A 122 10.92 12.93 29.92
N ASP A 123 9.60 12.74 30.08
CA ASP A 123 8.94 11.43 30.14
C ASP A 123 7.97 11.23 28.96
N PRO A 124 8.46 10.81 27.78
CA PRO A 124 7.63 10.68 26.59
C PRO A 124 6.56 9.56 26.68
N ASN A 125 6.48 8.82 27.80
CA ASN A 125 5.52 7.72 27.97
C ASN A 125 4.14 8.19 28.41
N ASP A 126 4.01 9.41 28.96
CA ASP A 126 2.72 10.00 29.33
C ASP A 126 2.26 11.11 28.39
N ASP A 127 3.04 11.38 27.34
CA ASP A 127 2.65 12.25 26.24
C ASP A 127 1.33 11.79 25.59
N VAL A 128 0.47 12.75 25.27
CA VAL A 128 -0.80 12.50 24.59
C VAL A 128 -0.76 13.14 23.21
N TYR A 129 -1.04 12.36 22.17
CA TYR A 129 -1.12 12.92 20.82
C TYR A 129 -2.42 13.71 20.63
N VAL A 130 -2.28 14.98 20.28
CA VAL A 130 -3.36 15.86 19.85
C VAL A 130 -3.44 15.76 18.33
N VAL A 131 -4.52 15.14 17.85
CA VAL A 131 -4.78 15.00 16.41
C VAL A 131 -5.10 16.36 15.80
N GLY A 132 -4.48 16.66 14.66
CA GLY A 132 -4.70 17.88 13.91
C GLY A 132 -5.65 17.70 12.72
N ASP A 133 -5.73 18.74 11.90
CA ASP A 133 -6.37 18.73 10.59
C ASP A 133 -5.33 18.65 9.46
N TYR A 134 -5.25 17.47 8.86
CA TYR A 134 -4.26 17.15 7.81
C TYR A 134 -4.74 17.47 6.39
N HIS A 135 -5.82 18.24 6.21
CA HIS A 135 -6.08 18.87 4.92
C HIS A 135 -4.91 19.80 4.57
N LEU A 136 -4.62 19.93 3.28
CA LEU A 136 -3.58 20.81 2.79
C LEU A 136 -4.12 22.24 2.73
N LYS A 137 -3.38 23.25 3.20
CA LYS A 137 -3.80 24.64 3.04
C LYS A 137 -3.87 25.02 1.57
N SER A 138 -4.89 25.80 1.20
CA SER A 138 -5.03 26.35 -0.13
C SER A 138 -5.66 27.74 -0.13
N GLN A 139 -5.03 28.65 -0.87
CA GLN A 139 -5.64 29.94 -1.20
C GLN A 139 -6.87 29.81 -2.11
N ALA A 140 -7.10 28.64 -2.71
CA ALA A 140 -8.32 28.30 -3.42
C ALA A 140 -9.35 27.56 -2.56
N CYS A 141 -9.05 27.31 -1.28
CA CYS A 141 -9.81 26.69 -0.19
C CYS A 141 -9.53 25.20 0.12
N HIS A 142 -9.56 24.87 1.41
CA HIS A 142 -9.61 23.50 1.95
C HIS A 142 -11.00 23.19 2.54
N TRP A 143 -11.30 21.91 2.73
CA TRP A 143 -12.54 21.45 3.34
C TRP A 143 -12.41 21.43 4.87
N ASP A 144 -13.26 22.18 5.56
CA ASP A 144 -13.39 22.12 7.01
C ASP A 144 -14.54 21.16 7.36
N ARG A 145 -14.20 20.03 7.98
CA ARG A 145 -15.18 19.01 8.35
C ARG A 145 -16.08 19.43 9.51
N ALA A 146 -15.61 20.29 10.42
CA ALA A 146 -16.38 20.68 11.60
C ALA A 146 -17.51 21.67 11.25
N ALA A 147 -17.25 22.55 10.29
CA ALA A 147 -18.17 23.54 9.77
C ALA A 147 -18.87 23.08 8.48
N GLU A 148 -18.45 21.96 7.89
CA GLU A 148 -18.95 21.42 6.61
C GLU A 148 -18.92 22.48 5.50
N THR A 149 -17.83 23.23 5.42
CA THR A 149 -17.66 24.35 4.48
C THR A 149 -16.24 24.42 3.94
N TRP A 150 -16.08 25.18 2.87
CA TRP A 150 -14.78 25.51 2.29
C TRP A 150 -14.20 26.78 2.94
N ILE A 151 -12.94 26.74 3.34
CA ILE A 151 -12.21 27.84 3.98
C ILE A 151 -10.99 28.22 3.15
N PHE A 152 -10.84 29.51 2.85
CA PHE A 152 -9.68 30.05 2.14
C PHE A 152 -8.50 30.24 3.09
N ASP A 153 -7.32 29.81 2.68
CA ASP A 153 -6.08 30.01 3.42
C ASP A 153 -5.24 31.16 2.84
N GLU A 154 -4.23 31.59 3.60
CA GLU A 154 -3.27 32.61 3.17
C GLU A 154 -2.12 32.04 2.31
N VAL A 155 -1.98 30.71 2.29
CA VAL A 155 -0.90 29.99 1.58
C VAL A 155 -1.43 28.72 0.93
N THR A 156 -0.77 28.29 -0.15
CA THR A 156 -1.09 27.06 -0.86
C THR A 156 0.01 26.03 -0.64
N SER A 157 -0.39 24.83 -0.23
CA SER A 157 0.52 23.70 -0.04
C SER A 157 1.20 23.30 -1.35
N PRO A 158 2.52 23.03 -1.35
CA PRO A 158 3.20 22.45 -2.49
C PRO A 158 2.86 20.97 -2.72
N CYS A 159 2.06 20.35 -1.84
CA CYS A 159 1.56 18.98 -2.01
C CYS A 159 0.23 18.91 -2.79
N ILE A 160 -0.36 20.06 -3.12
CA ILE A 160 -1.51 20.15 -4.02
C ILE A 160 -0.99 19.95 -5.45
N ASP A 161 -1.70 19.13 -6.23
CA ASP A 161 -1.38 18.77 -7.62
C ASP A 161 0.01 18.15 -7.83
N ALA A 162 0.60 17.56 -6.79
CA ALA A 162 1.98 17.06 -6.80
C ALA A 162 2.09 15.52 -6.84
N GLY A 163 0.97 14.80 -6.97
CA GLY A 163 0.95 13.35 -7.06
C GLY A 163 1.38 12.81 -8.42
N ASP A 164 1.34 11.49 -8.54
CA ASP A 164 1.63 10.74 -9.76
C ASP A 164 0.79 11.29 -10.92
N PRO A 165 1.45 11.79 -11.98
CA PRO A 165 0.78 12.35 -13.13
C PRO A 165 -0.26 11.42 -13.75
N ASN A 166 -0.10 10.10 -13.64
CA ASN A 166 -0.99 9.11 -14.23
C ASN A 166 -2.01 8.53 -13.25
N ALA A 167 -1.99 8.96 -11.98
CA ALA A 167 -2.98 8.51 -11.02
C ALA A 167 -4.35 9.14 -11.30
N PRO A 168 -5.45 8.39 -11.09
CA PRO A 168 -6.78 8.94 -11.27
C PRO A 168 -7.04 10.08 -10.26
N LEU A 169 -7.50 11.23 -10.75
CA LEU A 169 -7.94 12.37 -9.92
C LEU A 169 -9.06 12.02 -8.94
N GLY A 170 -9.83 10.97 -9.19
CA GLY A 170 -10.91 10.56 -8.30
C GLY A 170 -11.98 11.64 -8.16
N ALA A 171 -12.30 12.01 -6.93
CA ALA A 171 -13.37 12.95 -6.60
C ALA A 171 -12.86 14.36 -6.23
N GLU A 172 -11.62 14.70 -6.57
CA GLU A 172 -11.07 16.02 -6.22
C GLU A 172 -11.91 17.17 -6.81
N PRO A 173 -12.27 18.17 -5.99
CA PRO A 173 -13.17 19.23 -6.39
C PRO A 173 -12.47 20.24 -7.30
N PHE A 174 -13.22 20.76 -8.26
CA PHE A 174 -12.75 21.84 -9.13
C PHE A 174 -12.50 23.14 -8.35
N PRO A 175 -11.44 23.90 -8.68
CA PRO A 175 -10.35 23.53 -9.58
C PRO A 175 -9.36 22.54 -8.93
N ASN A 176 -8.79 21.63 -9.72
CA ASN A 176 -8.01 20.47 -9.24
C ASN A 176 -6.67 20.24 -9.98
N GLY A 177 -6.21 21.21 -10.77
CA GLY A 177 -4.84 21.23 -11.32
C GLY A 177 -4.52 20.18 -12.38
N GLY A 178 -5.40 19.20 -12.59
CA GLY A 178 -5.18 18.06 -13.47
C GLY A 178 -4.31 16.95 -12.88
N TYR A 179 -3.82 17.09 -11.65
CA TYR A 179 -3.00 16.08 -10.95
C TYR A 179 -3.51 15.83 -9.53
N VAL A 180 -3.44 14.59 -9.07
CA VAL A 180 -3.98 14.24 -7.74
C VAL A 180 -3.13 14.89 -6.64
N ASN A 181 -3.78 15.38 -5.58
CA ASN A 181 -3.06 15.85 -4.39
C ASN A 181 -2.33 14.68 -3.69
N VAL A 182 -1.20 14.99 -3.07
CA VAL A 182 -0.44 14.03 -2.25
C VAL A 182 -1.10 13.93 -0.86
N GLY A 183 -1.11 12.73 -0.27
CA GLY A 183 -1.60 12.48 1.09
C GLY A 183 -3.03 11.96 1.18
N ALA A 184 -3.51 11.82 2.42
CA ALA A 184 -4.75 11.11 2.77
C ALA A 184 -6.02 11.61 2.06
N TYR A 185 -6.11 12.92 1.83
CA TYR A 185 -7.28 13.54 1.19
C TYR A 185 -7.19 13.59 -0.33
N GLY A 186 -6.02 13.32 -0.91
CA GLY A 186 -5.86 13.32 -2.36
C GLY A 186 -6.71 12.27 -3.05
N GLY A 187 -7.34 12.63 -4.15
CA GLY A 187 -8.28 11.78 -4.88
C GLY A 187 -9.69 11.73 -4.28
N THR A 188 -9.97 12.51 -3.24
CA THR A 188 -11.26 12.50 -2.51
C THR A 188 -12.05 13.80 -2.68
N ALA A 189 -13.33 13.77 -2.32
CA ALA A 189 -14.21 14.95 -2.37
C ALA A 189 -13.86 16.04 -1.34
N GLU A 190 -13.01 15.71 -0.36
CA GLU A 190 -12.53 16.64 0.66
C GLU A 190 -11.15 17.22 0.31
N ALA A 191 -10.57 16.87 -0.85
CA ALA A 191 -9.27 17.39 -1.27
C ALA A 191 -9.30 18.92 -1.43
N SER A 192 -8.22 19.57 -1.02
CA SER A 192 -8.05 21.01 -1.19
C SER A 192 -7.94 21.39 -2.66
N ARG A 193 -8.45 22.57 -3.01
CA ARG A 193 -8.52 23.04 -4.41
C ARG A 193 -7.23 23.69 -4.87
N SER A 194 -7.00 23.70 -6.16
CA SER A 194 -5.81 24.27 -6.79
C SER A 194 -5.91 25.79 -6.91
N TYR A 195 -4.81 26.48 -6.59
CA TYR A 195 -4.73 27.93 -6.69
C TYR A 195 -3.69 28.36 -7.73
N PHE A 196 -4.10 29.21 -8.68
CA PHE A 196 -3.27 29.62 -9.81
C PHE A 196 -2.78 31.08 -9.72
N GLY A 197 -2.78 31.68 -8.53
CA GLY A 197 -2.25 33.04 -8.32
C GLY A 197 -3.20 34.19 -8.66
N GLU A 198 -4.42 33.87 -9.11
CA GLU A 198 -5.46 34.80 -9.55
C GLU A 198 -6.81 34.40 -8.89
N PRO A 199 -7.90 35.19 -9.01
CA PRO A 199 -9.20 34.80 -8.49
C PRO A 199 -9.61 33.38 -8.92
N VAL A 200 -10.07 32.57 -7.96
CA VAL A 200 -10.39 31.15 -8.16
C VAL A 200 -11.42 30.99 -9.26
N CYS A 201 -11.17 30.03 -10.16
CA CYS A 201 -12.12 29.70 -11.21
C CYS A 201 -13.38 29.05 -10.60
N GLU A 202 -14.54 29.65 -10.85
CA GLU A 202 -15.83 29.13 -10.35
C GLU A 202 -16.62 28.37 -11.43
N THR A 203 -16.19 28.46 -12.69
CA THR A 203 -16.91 27.89 -13.83
C THR A 203 -16.01 26.89 -14.54
N GLN A 204 -16.50 25.66 -14.69
CA GLN A 204 -15.84 24.65 -15.51
C GLN A 204 -15.96 25.03 -16.99
N ILE A 205 -14.84 25.34 -17.62
CA ILE A 205 -14.76 25.64 -19.06
C ILE A 205 -14.39 24.35 -19.79
N ALA A 206 -15.10 24.04 -20.88
CA ALA A 206 -14.77 22.85 -21.66
C ALA A 206 -13.36 22.99 -22.26
N GLY A 207 -12.46 22.08 -21.88
CA GLY A 207 -11.07 22.07 -22.33
C GLY A 207 -10.08 22.71 -21.35
N ASP A 208 -10.56 23.37 -20.29
CA ASP A 208 -9.76 23.83 -19.15
C ASP A 208 -9.67 22.65 -18.17
N ILE A 209 -8.62 21.85 -18.30
CA ILE A 209 -8.45 20.59 -17.57
C ILE A 209 -7.89 20.84 -16.18
N ASN A 210 -6.98 21.80 -16.02
CA ASN A 210 -6.42 22.14 -14.71
C ASN A 210 -7.34 23.05 -13.89
N GLY A 211 -8.29 23.73 -14.53
CA GLY A 211 -9.25 24.62 -13.88
C GLY A 211 -8.70 26.01 -13.59
N ASP A 212 -7.71 26.49 -14.33
CA ASP A 212 -7.10 27.80 -14.14
C ASP A 212 -7.88 28.95 -14.83
N CYS A 213 -9.08 28.66 -15.34
CA CYS A 213 -9.96 29.58 -16.08
C CYS A 213 -9.43 29.96 -17.46
N ARG A 214 -8.44 29.23 -17.99
CA ARG A 214 -7.90 29.39 -19.34
C ARG A 214 -7.95 28.05 -20.05
N VAL A 215 -7.94 28.10 -21.38
CA VAL A 215 -7.76 26.91 -22.21
C VAL A 215 -6.48 27.16 -22.99
N ASP A 216 -5.39 26.51 -22.58
CA ASP A 216 -4.07 26.73 -23.15
C ASP A 216 -3.24 25.45 -23.33
N ASP A 217 -1.94 25.60 -23.60
CA ASP A 217 -1.06 24.49 -23.91
C ASP A 217 -0.85 23.56 -22.69
N LEU A 218 -1.03 24.04 -21.45
CA LEU A 218 -0.93 23.20 -20.26
C LEU A 218 -2.10 22.22 -20.18
N ASP A 219 -3.31 22.64 -20.55
CA ASP A 219 -4.47 21.75 -20.63
C ASP A 219 -4.26 20.69 -21.69
N LEU A 220 -3.69 21.08 -22.84
CA LEU A 220 -3.35 20.14 -23.89
C LEU A 220 -2.30 19.14 -23.43
N ASP A 221 -1.28 19.57 -22.69
CA ASP A 221 -0.24 18.70 -22.16
C ASP A 221 -0.81 17.67 -21.16
N ILE A 222 -1.71 18.09 -20.26
CA ILE A 222 -2.41 17.16 -19.34
C ILE A 222 -3.33 16.21 -20.11
N LEU A 223 -3.99 16.68 -21.17
CA LEU A 223 -4.78 15.80 -22.03
C LEU A 223 -3.88 14.76 -22.72
N MET A 224 -2.72 15.20 -23.23
CA MET A 224 -1.80 14.37 -24.00
C MET A 224 -1.04 13.37 -23.12
N SER A 225 -0.72 13.71 -21.87
CA SER A 225 -0.09 12.78 -20.91
C SER A 225 -0.98 11.56 -20.64
N HIS A 226 -2.29 11.73 -20.73
CA HIS A 226 -3.29 10.69 -20.52
C HIS A 226 -3.88 10.10 -21.81
N TRP A 227 -3.45 10.59 -22.98
CA TRP A 227 -4.10 10.27 -24.23
C TRP A 227 -3.97 8.78 -24.56
N LEU A 228 -5.12 8.11 -24.73
CA LEU A 228 -5.22 6.67 -24.96
C LEU A 228 -4.62 5.81 -23.83
N MET A 229 -4.39 6.37 -22.64
CA MET A 229 -3.92 5.56 -21.51
C MET A 229 -5.03 4.58 -21.11
N PRO A 230 -4.83 3.27 -21.32
CA PRO A 230 -5.95 2.33 -21.30
C PRO A 230 -6.50 2.10 -19.90
N ASP A 231 -5.71 2.30 -18.83
CA ASP A 231 -5.98 1.67 -17.53
C ASP A 231 -6.23 2.64 -16.37
N ILE A 232 -6.30 3.95 -16.62
CA ILE A 232 -6.63 4.94 -15.57
C ILE A 232 -8.07 4.73 -15.09
N GLY A 233 -8.21 4.42 -13.80
CA GLY A 233 -9.51 4.31 -13.14
C GLY A 233 -10.33 3.07 -13.53
N LYS A 234 -9.76 2.12 -14.26
CA LYS A 234 -10.40 0.81 -14.45
C LYS A 234 -10.45 0.05 -13.12
N PRO A 235 -11.57 -0.63 -12.81
CA PRO A 235 -11.60 -1.57 -11.68
C PRO A 235 -10.61 -2.72 -11.92
N ASN A 236 -9.77 -3.00 -10.92
CA ASN A 236 -8.84 -4.12 -10.94
C ASN A 236 -9.57 -5.47 -11.19
N ILE A 237 -9.09 -6.27 -12.13
CA ILE A 237 -9.61 -7.60 -12.44
C ILE A 237 -8.75 -8.63 -11.68
N PRO A 238 -9.36 -9.50 -10.83
CA PRO A 238 -8.58 -10.48 -10.08
C PRO A 238 -7.76 -11.42 -10.96
N PRO A 239 -6.60 -11.92 -10.45
CA PRO A 239 -5.74 -12.79 -11.21
C PRO A 239 -6.38 -14.15 -11.43
N THR A 240 -5.91 -14.89 -12.41
CA THR A 240 -6.21 -16.31 -12.57
C THR A 240 -5.08 -17.14 -11.96
N ILE A 241 -5.43 -18.28 -11.36
CA ILE A 241 -4.45 -19.24 -10.84
C ILE A 241 -4.92 -20.68 -11.04
N ARG A 242 -4.01 -21.56 -11.43
CA ARG A 242 -4.21 -23.00 -11.54
C ARG A 242 -3.08 -23.76 -10.85
N LEU A 243 -3.41 -24.58 -9.87
CA LEU A 243 -2.45 -25.51 -9.26
C LEU A 243 -2.10 -26.62 -10.26
N ILE A 244 -0.81 -26.80 -10.54
CA ILE A 244 -0.29 -27.82 -11.46
C ILE A 244 0.22 -29.04 -10.69
N SER A 245 0.87 -28.80 -9.55
CA SER A 245 1.36 -29.84 -8.64
C SER A 245 1.26 -29.32 -7.20
N PRO A 246 0.87 -30.15 -6.21
CA PRO A 246 0.40 -31.54 -6.36
C PRO A 246 -0.95 -31.64 -7.09
N ALA A 247 -1.29 -32.84 -7.55
CA ALA A 247 -2.59 -33.18 -8.11
C ALA A 247 -3.49 -33.91 -7.08
N GLU A 248 -4.79 -33.93 -7.36
CA GLU A 248 -5.79 -34.63 -6.53
C GLU A 248 -5.42 -36.11 -6.35
N GLY A 249 -5.32 -36.55 -5.10
CA GLY A 249 -5.03 -37.92 -4.72
C GLY A 249 -3.55 -38.31 -4.71
N ASP A 250 -2.63 -37.39 -5.01
CA ASP A 250 -1.20 -37.64 -4.95
C ASP A 250 -0.75 -38.15 -3.57
N GLU A 251 0.20 -39.08 -3.57
CA GLU A 251 0.70 -39.74 -2.35
C GLU A 251 2.15 -39.32 -2.07
N PHE A 252 2.41 -38.90 -0.83
CA PHE A 252 3.73 -38.41 -0.40
C PHE A 252 4.25 -39.22 0.78
N ALA A 253 5.44 -39.79 0.63
CA ALA A 253 6.14 -40.54 1.67
C ALA A 253 7.27 -39.70 2.31
N PRO A 254 7.57 -39.88 3.60
CA PRO A 254 8.65 -39.16 4.27
C PRO A 254 9.99 -39.35 3.55
N GLY A 255 10.77 -38.27 3.42
CA GLY A 255 12.06 -38.26 2.70
C GLY A 255 11.98 -37.89 1.22
N THR A 256 10.78 -37.71 0.66
CA THR A 256 10.58 -37.21 -0.72
C THR A 256 9.96 -35.80 -0.70
N PRO A 257 10.63 -34.76 -1.25
CA PRO A 257 10.09 -33.40 -1.27
C PRO A 257 8.74 -33.32 -1.97
N MET A 258 7.82 -32.55 -1.40
CA MET A 258 6.61 -32.14 -2.09
C MET A 258 6.95 -30.96 -3.00
N VAL A 259 6.67 -31.08 -4.29
CA VAL A 259 6.88 -30.00 -5.26
C VAL A 259 5.54 -29.33 -5.55
N PHE A 260 5.48 -28.03 -5.25
CA PHE A 260 4.33 -27.18 -5.53
C PHE A 260 4.63 -26.34 -6.77
N ARG A 261 3.70 -26.27 -7.71
CA ARG A 261 3.78 -25.44 -8.92
C ARG A 261 2.39 -24.96 -9.28
N ALA A 262 2.26 -23.70 -9.70
CA ALA A 262 1.02 -23.12 -10.17
C ALA A 262 1.30 -22.20 -11.35
N GLU A 263 0.33 -22.12 -12.25
CA GLU A 263 0.32 -21.12 -13.32
C GLU A 263 -0.63 -20.00 -12.90
N ALA A 264 -0.14 -18.77 -12.88
CA ALA A 264 -0.93 -17.60 -12.51
C ALA A 264 -0.68 -16.48 -13.51
N SER A 265 -1.74 -15.78 -13.90
CA SER A 265 -1.67 -14.63 -14.80
C SER A 265 -2.78 -13.65 -14.48
N ASP A 266 -2.52 -12.37 -14.69
CA ASP A 266 -3.44 -11.30 -14.37
C ASP A 266 -3.89 -10.58 -15.66
N PRO A 267 -5.20 -10.35 -15.89
CA PRO A 267 -5.68 -9.82 -17.17
C PRO A 267 -5.35 -8.34 -17.44
N ASP A 268 -5.26 -7.52 -16.39
CA ASP A 268 -5.06 -6.07 -16.45
C ASP A 268 -3.75 -5.61 -15.78
N GLY A 269 -3.00 -6.52 -15.18
CA GLY A 269 -1.68 -6.24 -14.65
C GLY A 269 -0.80 -7.48 -14.57
N ALA A 270 -0.24 -7.72 -13.38
CA ALA A 270 0.73 -8.75 -13.11
C ALA A 270 0.46 -9.44 -11.77
N VAL A 271 0.70 -10.76 -11.72
CA VAL A 271 0.72 -11.51 -10.46
C VAL A 271 2.01 -11.21 -9.73
N VAL A 272 1.92 -10.64 -8.53
CA VAL A 272 3.09 -10.29 -7.72
C VAL A 272 3.41 -11.35 -6.67
N ARG A 273 2.48 -12.28 -6.41
CA ARG A 273 2.73 -13.35 -5.45
C ARG A 273 1.85 -14.57 -5.64
N VAL A 274 2.46 -15.75 -5.56
CA VAL A 274 1.77 -17.03 -5.35
C VAL A 274 2.19 -17.64 -4.02
N SER A 275 1.23 -18.16 -3.26
CA SER A 275 1.47 -18.89 -2.01
C SER A 275 0.73 -20.21 -1.96
N TYR A 276 1.31 -21.21 -1.33
CA TYR A 276 0.74 -22.54 -1.19
C TYR A 276 0.47 -22.89 0.27
N HIS A 277 -0.70 -23.47 0.51
CA HIS A 277 -1.16 -23.84 1.85
C HIS A 277 -1.57 -25.30 1.88
N LEU A 278 -1.02 -26.04 2.83
CA LEU A 278 -1.43 -27.38 3.23
C LEU A 278 -2.26 -27.28 4.51
N THR A 279 -3.51 -27.71 4.44
CA THR A 279 -4.44 -27.73 5.56
C THR A 279 -4.68 -29.18 6.01
N SER A 280 -4.50 -29.46 7.30
CA SER A 280 -4.91 -30.73 7.92
C SER A 280 -6.19 -30.52 8.74
N ARG A 281 -7.20 -31.38 8.53
CA ARG A 281 -8.48 -31.33 9.26
C ARG A 281 -8.77 -32.67 9.92
N GLY A 282 -9.08 -32.66 11.22
CA GLY A 282 -9.48 -33.84 11.98
C GLY A 282 -10.36 -33.47 13.17
N GLN A 283 -10.67 -34.47 14.02
CA GLN A 283 -11.60 -34.31 15.15
C GLN A 283 -11.18 -33.21 16.15
N TYR A 284 -9.87 -32.97 16.30
CA TYR A 284 -9.30 -32.00 17.25
C TYR A 284 -8.98 -30.64 16.62
N GLY A 285 -9.49 -30.36 15.42
CA GLY A 285 -9.41 -29.06 14.76
C GLY A 285 -8.55 -29.02 13.50
N THR A 286 -8.42 -27.82 12.96
CA THR A 286 -7.77 -27.53 11.68
C THR A 286 -6.41 -26.87 11.88
N GLN A 287 -5.39 -27.32 11.15
CA GLN A 287 -4.08 -26.66 11.11
C GLN A 287 -3.69 -26.34 9.66
N SER A 288 -3.16 -25.14 9.43
CA SER A 288 -2.64 -24.71 8.13
C SER A 288 -1.14 -24.51 8.22
N THR A 289 -0.40 -25.14 7.31
CA THR A 289 1.04 -25.05 7.10
C THR A 289 1.31 -24.96 5.59
N GLY A 290 2.55 -25.03 5.11
CA GLY A 290 2.83 -25.03 3.68
C GLY A 290 4.28 -24.70 3.36
N PRO A 291 4.70 -24.89 2.09
CA PRO A 291 6.05 -24.58 1.63
C PRO A 291 6.34 -23.07 1.68
N GLY A 292 5.30 -22.24 1.64
CA GLY A 292 5.38 -20.79 1.65
C GLY A 292 5.08 -20.19 0.27
N LEU A 293 5.96 -19.30 -0.18
CA LEU A 293 5.82 -18.54 -1.41
C LEU A 293 6.47 -19.23 -2.59
N GLY A 294 5.83 -19.12 -3.76
CA GLY A 294 6.40 -19.51 -5.06
C GLY A 294 7.46 -18.53 -5.54
N ASP A 295 8.40 -19.02 -6.35
CA ASP A 295 9.41 -18.18 -7.01
C ASP A 295 8.89 -17.64 -8.35
N PRO A 296 8.70 -16.31 -8.52
CA PRO A 296 8.26 -15.74 -9.79
C PRO A 296 9.21 -16.05 -10.96
N ASP A 297 10.49 -16.30 -10.69
CA ASP A 297 11.50 -16.57 -11.73
C ASP A 297 11.56 -18.06 -12.14
N ASP A 298 10.84 -18.93 -11.43
CA ASP A 298 10.85 -20.39 -11.64
C ASP A 298 9.42 -20.97 -11.66
N ASP A 299 8.53 -20.37 -12.46
CA ASP A 299 7.13 -20.79 -12.62
C ASP A 299 6.36 -20.96 -11.29
N TRP A 300 6.62 -20.08 -10.33
CA TRP A 300 6.08 -20.13 -8.97
C TRP A 300 6.38 -21.44 -8.23
N MET A 301 7.43 -22.16 -8.61
CA MET A 301 7.74 -23.48 -8.07
C MET A 301 8.34 -23.40 -6.66
N VAL A 302 8.01 -24.40 -5.82
CA VAL A 302 8.65 -24.62 -4.51
C VAL A 302 8.81 -26.10 -4.22
N ALA A 303 10.02 -26.54 -3.90
CA ALA A 303 10.27 -27.86 -3.34
C ALA A 303 10.35 -27.80 -1.80
N TRP A 304 9.57 -28.61 -1.11
CA TRP A 304 9.45 -28.58 0.35
C TRP A 304 9.73 -29.93 1.01
N GLU A 305 10.75 -29.94 1.87
CA GLU A 305 11.07 -31.06 2.77
C GLU A 305 10.10 -31.13 3.95
N TRP A 306 8.83 -31.39 3.63
CA TRP A 306 7.70 -31.33 4.54
C TRP A 306 7.85 -32.20 5.79
N TRP A 307 8.50 -33.37 5.70
CA TRP A 307 8.72 -34.29 6.83
C TRP A 307 9.54 -33.69 7.98
N ARG A 308 10.23 -32.56 7.77
CA ARG A 308 10.92 -31.84 8.84
C ARG A 308 10.01 -30.95 9.67
N THR A 309 8.81 -30.66 9.17
CA THR A 309 7.96 -29.57 9.66
C THR A 309 6.49 -29.94 9.86
N VAL A 310 6.03 -31.04 9.25
CA VAL A 310 4.65 -31.51 9.32
C VAL A 310 4.58 -32.77 10.17
N THR A 311 3.76 -32.73 11.22
CA THR A 311 3.36 -33.93 11.97
C THR A 311 2.20 -34.61 11.26
N ILE A 312 2.33 -35.91 11.00
CA ILE A 312 1.30 -36.71 10.33
C ILE A 312 0.35 -37.31 11.37
N TYR A 313 -0.94 -37.19 11.10
CA TYR A 313 -2.02 -37.71 11.93
C TYR A 313 -2.90 -38.62 11.07
N PRO A 314 -3.00 -39.92 11.39
CA PRO A 314 -3.75 -40.89 10.59
C PRO A 314 -5.26 -40.60 10.48
N ASP A 315 -5.81 -39.82 11.40
CA ASP A 315 -7.22 -39.42 11.46
C ASP A 315 -7.52 -38.10 10.72
N ARG A 316 -6.52 -37.51 10.04
CA ARG A 316 -6.67 -36.23 9.35
C ARG A 316 -6.75 -36.37 7.84
N THR A 317 -7.57 -35.50 7.25
CA THR A 317 -7.57 -35.21 5.81
C THR A 317 -6.59 -34.08 5.53
N TYR A 318 -5.83 -34.19 4.45
CA TYR A 318 -4.82 -33.22 4.04
C TYR A 318 -5.24 -32.61 2.71
N THR A 319 -5.45 -31.30 2.71
CA THR A 319 -5.86 -30.55 1.51
C THR A 319 -4.84 -29.50 1.14
N VAL A 320 -4.66 -29.26 -0.16
CA VAL A 320 -3.76 -28.24 -0.70
C VAL A 320 -4.57 -27.21 -1.48
N ARG A 321 -4.16 -25.94 -1.36
CA ARG A 321 -4.59 -24.87 -2.25
C ARG A 321 -3.47 -23.90 -2.53
N ALA A 322 -3.58 -23.20 -3.66
CA ALA A 322 -2.72 -22.07 -3.99
C ALA A 322 -3.53 -20.77 -4.00
N LYS A 323 -2.85 -19.65 -3.75
CA LYS A 323 -3.40 -18.30 -3.73
C LYS A 323 -2.49 -17.37 -4.54
N ALA A 324 -3.04 -16.69 -5.53
CA ALA A 324 -2.38 -15.60 -6.26
C ALA A 324 -2.85 -14.22 -5.74
N ILE A 325 -1.95 -13.24 -5.80
CA ILE A 325 -2.22 -11.82 -5.54
C ILE A 325 -1.62 -11.01 -6.69
N ASP A 326 -2.39 -10.06 -7.23
CA ASP A 326 -1.95 -9.17 -8.30
C ASP A 326 -1.27 -7.86 -7.79
N ASN A 327 -0.83 -7.01 -8.72
CA ASN A 327 -0.20 -5.72 -8.46
C ASN A 327 -1.15 -4.67 -7.86
N ASP A 328 -2.46 -4.89 -7.92
CA ASP A 328 -3.49 -4.01 -7.36
C ASP A 328 -4.14 -4.58 -6.09
N GLY A 329 -3.69 -5.76 -5.67
CA GLY A 329 -4.10 -6.45 -4.46
C GLY A 329 -5.35 -7.32 -4.56
N ALA A 330 -5.91 -7.61 -5.74
CA ALA A 330 -6.95 -8.64 -5.81
C ALA A 330 -6.35 -10.03 -5.70
N ILE A 331 -7.21 -10.96 -5.29
CA ILE A 331 -6.82 -12.27 -4.77
C ILE A 331 -7.68 -13.32 -5.45
N THR A 332 -7.04 -14.39 -5.91
CA THR A 332 -7.73 -15.60 -6.36
C THR A 332 -7.10 -16.82 -5.73
N GLU A 333 -7.95 -17.75 -5.27
CA GLU A 333 -7.52 -19.04 -4.73
C GLU A 333 -7.97 -20.18 -5.64
N THR A 334 -7.19 -21.25 -5.68
CA THR A 334 -7.61 -22.49 -6.33
C THR A 334 -8.65 -23.20 -5.46
N PRO A 335 -9.48 -24.10 -6.04
CA PRO A 335 -10.16 -25.12 -5.26
C PRO A 335 -9.17 -25.89 -4.36
N GLU A 336 -9.66 -26.39 -3.23
CA GLU A 336 -8.90 -27.32 -2.39
C GLU A 336 -8.86 -28.69 -3.08
N ILE A 337 -7.67 -29.27 -3.18
CA ILE A 337 -7.48 -30.67 -3.60
C ILE A 337 -7.08 -31.52 -2.40
N GLU A 338 -7.49 -32.78 -2.36
CA GLU A 338 -7.07 -33.73 -1.33
C GLU A 338 -5.79 -34.46 -1.77
N ILE A 339 -4.87 -34.63 -0.83
CA ILE A 339 -3.65 -35.43 -1.04
C ILE A 339 -3.51 -36.45 0.09
N LYS A 340 -2.70 -37.47 -0.12
CA LYS A 340 -2.38 -38.47 0.89
C LYS A 340 -0.96 -38.29 1.40
N VAL A 341 -0.83 -38.14 2.70
CA VAL A 341 0.45 -38.02 3.38
C VAL A 341 0.69 -39.31 4.16
N MET A 342 1.65 -40.11 3.71
CA MET A 342 1.93 -41.44 4.26
C MET A 342 2.79 -41.32 5.52
N PRO A 343 2.52 -42.13 6.57
CA PRO A 343 3.21 -42.06 7.85
C PRO A 343 4.70 -42.40 7.80
#